data_AF-A0A1G2B7D0-F1
#
_entry.id   AF-A0A1G2B7D0-F1
#
_cell.length_a   1.000
_cell.length_b   1.000
_cell.length_c   1.000
_cell.angle_alpha   90.00
_cell.angle_beta   90.00
_cell.angle_gamma   90.00
#
_symmetry.space_group_name_H-M   'P 1'
#
loop_
_entity.id
_entity.type
_entity.pdbx_description
1 polymer ?
#
loop_
_entity_poly.entity_id
_entity_poly.type
_entity_poly.pdbx_seq_one_letter_code
_entity_poly.pdbx_strand_id
1 'polypeptide(L)'
;MNIFTNKNRVLIIILCVFAFIELIGLFYMQFFRSFDHQDVKKNNDFQYRETLTCHVIHTTRTRGGLYLPYYDEKTFVLTKLNTDTPEFLRAEGQTWGKYNQKYDGEGYITLEMESSWDSDVIGLNKDTGTFVRTMQGIEGGKFQYAIAQKGYCE
;
A
#
# COMPACT_ATOMS: atom_id res chain seq x y z
N MET A 1 49.05 18.09 -32.35
CA MET A 1 47.80 18.72 -31.88
C MET A 1 46.54 17.84 -32.03
N ASN A 2 46.65 16.50 -32.20
CA ASN A 2 45.51 15.57 -32.31
C ASN A 2 45.28 14.66 -31.08
N ILE A 3 46.31 14.47 -30.23
CA ILE A 3 46.22 13.62 -29.04
C ILE A 3 45.48 14.33 -27.89
N PHE A 4 45.68 15.64 -27.75
CA PHE A 4 44.97 16.46 -26.75
C PHE A 4 43.47 16.60 -27.07
N THR A 5 43.10 16.69 -28.34
CA THR A 5 41.71 16.79 -28.80
C THR A 5 40.94 15.49 -28.59
N ASN A 6 41.59 14.33 -28.75
CA ASN A 6 40.97 13.03 -28.47
C ASN A 6 40.76 12.77 -26.97
N LYS A 7 41.74 13.12 -26.12
CA LYS A 7 41.58 13.00 -24.65
C LYS A 7 40.42 13.86 -24.12
N ASN A 8 40.29 15.08 -24.63
CA ASN A 8 39.18 15.96 -24.24
C ASN A 8 37.82 15.46 -24.75
N ARG A 9 37.75 14.89 -25.95
CA ARG A 9 36.52 14.27 -26.48
C ARG A 9 36.07 13.07 -25.67
N VAL A 10 37.00 12.21 -25.26
CA VAL A 10 36.71 11.04 -24.41
C VAL A 10 36.19 11.48 -23.04
N LEU A 11 36.80 12.51 -22.44
CA LEU A 11 36.34 13.08 -21.17
C LEU A 11 34.90 13.63 -21.27
N ILE A 12 34.58 14.35 -22.35
CA ILE A 12 33.23 14.88 -22.60
C ILE A 12 32.21 13.74 -22.75
N ILE A 13 32.54 12.68 -23.48
CA ILE A 13 31.65 11.52 -23.65
C ILE A 13 31.36 10.86 -22.30
N ILE A 14 32.38 10.66 -21.46
CA ILE A 14 32.22 10.07 -20.12
C ILE A 14 31.29 10.94 -19.26
N LEU A 15 31.48 12.26 -19.26
CA LEU A 15 30.63 13.19 -18.51
C LEU A 15 29.17 13.17 -18.99
N CYS A 16 28.94 13.11 -20.31
CA CYS A 16 27.59 12.99 -20.86
C CYS A 16 26.89 11.69 -20.45
N VAL A 17 27.63 10.57 -20.37
CA VAL A 17 27.08 9.28 -19.91
C VAL A 17 26.70 9.34 -18.44
N PHE A 18 27.53 9.93 -17.57
CA PHE A 18 27.19 10.09 -16.16
C PHE A 18 25.93 10.96 -15.96
N ALA A 19 25.86 12.10 -16.66
CA ALA A 19 24.68 12.96 -16.60
C ALA A 19 23.41 12.25 -17.08
N PHE A 20 23.51 11.41 -18.12
CA PHE A 20 22.38 10.64 -18.63
C PHE A 20 21.93 9.53 -17.66
N ILE A 21 22.87 8.84 -17.00
CA ILE A 21 22.57 7.84 -15.97
C ILE A 21 21.87 8.48 -14.77
N GLU A 22 22.32 9.66 -14.33
CA GLU A 22 21.65 10.41 -13.25
C GLU A 22 20.23 10.83 -13.64
N LEU A 23 20.02 11.27 -14.88
CA LEU A 23 18.71 11.66 -15.39
C LEU A 23 17.74 10.47 -15.46
N ILE A 24 18.22 9.29 -15.87
CA ILE A 24 17.46 8.03 -15.80
C ILE A 24 17.15 7.67 -14.34
N GLY A 25 18.11 7.83 -13.43
CA GLY A 25 17.91 7.59 -12.00
C GLY A 25 16.82 8.47 -11.38
N LEU A 26 16.80 9.77 -11.74
CA LEU A 26 15.74 10.71 -11.35
C LEU A 26 14.37 10.33 -11.93
N PHE A 27 14.33 9.85 -13.18
CA PHE A 27 13.12 9.34 -13.81
C PHE A 27 12.62 8.05 -13.13
N TYR A 28 13.54 7.18 -12.69
CA TYR A 28 13.23 5.96 -11.95
C TYR A 28 12.67 6.25 -10.55
N MET A 29 13.18 7.30 -9.87
CA MET A 29 12.64 7.78 -8.60
C MET A 29 11.20 8.31 -8.71
N GLN A 30 10.76 8.80 -9.88
CA GLN A 30 9.36 9.16 -10.10
C GLN A 30 8.42 7.94 -10.12
N PHE A 31 8.88 6.76 -10.56
CA PHE A 31 8.03 5.56 -10.60
C PHE A 31 7.75 4.97 -9.21
N PHE A 32 8.71 5.03 -8.29
CA PHE A 32 8.54 4.53 -6.90
C PHE A 32 7.81 5.49 -5.96
N ARG A 33 7.52 6.72 -6.40
CA ARG A 33 6.80 7.76 -5.64
C ARG A 33 5.28 7.56 -5.53
N SER A 34 4.72 6.45 -6.02
CA SER A 34 3.27 6.37 -6.25
C SER A 34 2.39 6.18 -5.01
N PHE A 35 2.91 5.70 -3.87
CA PHE A 35 2.07 5.51 -2.68
C PHE A 35 1.78 6.81 -1.91
N ASP A 36 2.71 7.77 -1.85
CA ASP A 36 2.54 8.97 -1.04
C ASP A 36 1.69 10.07 -1.70
N HIS A 37 1.61 10.15 -3.03
CA HIS A 37 1.06 11.35 -3.69
C HIS A 37 -0.47 11.40 -3.88
N GLN A 38 -1.22 10.29 -3.74
CA GLN A 38 -2.68 10.33 -3.84
C GLN A 38 -3.38 10.52 -2.49
N ASP A 39 -3.49 11.75 -2.00
CA ASP A 39 -4.18 12.00 -0.72
C ASP A 39 -5.60 11.41 -0.72
N VAL A 40 -5.93 10.66 0.34
CA VAL A 40 -7.31 10.26 0.57
C VAL A 40 -8.06 11.52 1.01
N LYS A 41 -9.03 11.97 0.21
CA LYS A 41 -9.90 13.08 0.62
C LYS A 41 -10.66 12.67 1.88
N LYS A 42 -10.58 13.51 2.91
CA LYS A 42 -11.38 13.34 4.13
C LYS A 42 -12.87 13.35 3.76
N ASN A 43 -13.61 12.35 4.23
CA ASN A 43 -15.06 12.39 4.17
C ASN A 43 -15.57 13.12 5.41
N ASN A 44 -15.99 14.37 5.26
CA ASN A 44 -16.44 15.20 6.39
C ASN A 44 -17.80 14.74 6.97
N ASP A 45 -18.54 13.90 6.23
CA ASP A 45 -19.81 13.34 6.68
C ASP A 45 -19.65 11.91 7.23
N PHE A 46 -18.42 11.49 7.49
CA PHE A 46 -18.14 10.15 8.01
C PHE A 46 -18.75 9.96 9.40
N GLN A 47 -19.51 8.88 9.55
CA GLN A 47 -20.00 8.42 10.84
C GLN A 47 -19.48 7.01 11.08
N TYR A 48 -18.74 6.85 12.15
CA TYR A 48 -18.22 5.56 12.54
C TYR A 48 -19.36 4.62 12.96
N ARG A 49 -19.42 3.44 12.33
CA ARG A 49 -20.50 2.43 12.45
C ARG A 49 -19.93 1.04 12.68
N GLU A 50 -20.78 0.12 13.11
CA GLU A 50 -20.39 -1.29 13.28
C GLU A 50 -19.96 -1.95 11.97
N THR A 51 -20.52 -1.50 10.86
CA THR A 51 -20.22 -1.94 9.50
C THR A 51 -19.82 -0.75 8.65
N LEU A 52 -18.69 -0.88 7.95
CA LEU A 52 -18.15 0.11 7.04
C LEU A 52 -17.87 -0.53 5.68
N THR A 53 -18.28 0.13 4.60
CA THR A 53 -17.87 -0.24 3.24
C THR A 53 -16.69 0.61 2.83
N CYS A 54 -15.54 -0.02 2.60
CA CYS A 54 -14.29 0.64 2.27
C CYS A 54 -14.00 0.56 0.77
N HIS A 55 -13.75 1.71 0.17
CA HIS A 55 -13.43 1.91 -1.24
C HIS A 55 -11.94 2.20 -1.40
N VAL A 56 -11.27 1.39 -2.19
CA VAL A 56 -9.85 1.51 -2.49
C VAL A 56 -9.67 2.50 -3.63
N ILE A 57 -8.89 3.57 -3.40
CA ILE A 57 -8.58 4.57 -4.43
C ILE A 57 -7.19 4.36 -5.03
N HIS A 58 -6.29 3.73 -4.27
CA HIS A 58 -4.92 3.48 -4.69
C HIS A 58 -4.42 2.14 -4.18
N THR A 59 -3.70 1.42 -5.04
CA THR A 59 -3.02 0.15 -4.71
C THR A 59 -1.62 0.15 -5.30
N THR A 60 -0.62 -0.07 -4.45
CA THR A 60 0.75 -0.43 -4.89
C THR A 60 1.00 -1.90 -4.58
N ARG A 61 1.71 -2.59 -5.47
CA ARG A 61 2.08 -4.00 -5.29
C ARG A 61 3.50 -4.27 -5.74
N THR A 62 4.22 -5.08 -4.97
CA THR A 62 5.48 -5.71 -5.39
C THR A 62 5.22 -7.17 -5.71
N ARG A 63 5.56 -7.61 -6.93
CA ARG A 63 5.41 -9.01 -7.35
C ARG A 63 6.68 -9.80 -7.02
N GLY A 64 6.56 -10.77 -6.12
CA GLY A 64 7.53 -11.85 -5.93
C GLY A 64 6.97 -13.17 -6.46
N GLY A 65 6.87 -13.33 -7.78
CA GLY A 65 6.70 -14.63 -8.45
C GLY A 65 5.41 -15.45 -8.23
N LEU A 66 4.59 -15.19 -7.21
CA LEU A 66 3.36 -15.95 -6.90
C LEU A 66 2.06 -15.22 -7.26
N TYR A 67 1.01 -16.02 -7.49
CA TYR A 67 -0.36 -15.56 -7.67
C TYR A 67 -0.91 -15.09 -6.32
N LEU A 68 -1.35 -13.83 -6.29
CA LEU A 68 -2.06 -13.27 -5.14
C LEU A 68 -3.37 -14.05 -4.93
N PRO A 69 -3.74 -14.40 -3.68
CA PRO A 69 -5.06 -14.96 -3.42
C PRO A 69 -6.12 -13.95 -3.90
N TYR A 70 -7.26 -14.40 -4.44
CA TYR A 70 -8.22 -13.53 -5.12
C TYR A 70 -8.60 -12.35 -4.21
N TYR A 71 -8.12 -11.15 -4.56
CA TYR A 71 -8.34 -9.95 -3.79
C TYR A 71 -9.01 -8.86 -4.61
N ASP A 72 -10.22 -8.45 -4.22
CA ASP A 72 -10.90 -7.28 -4.76
C ASP A 72 -10.04 -6.04 -4.50
N GLU A 73 -9.59 -5.45 -5.60
CA GLU A 73 -8.75 -4.24 -5.64
C GLU A 73 -9.57 -2.96 -5.48
N LYS A 74 -10.91 -3.04 -5.45
CA LYS A 74 -11.80 -1.88 -5.46
C LYS A 74 -12.55 -1.68 -4.16
N THR A 75 -13.08 -2.74 -3.53
CA THR A 75 -13.89 -2.60 -2.31
C THR A 75 -13.69 -3.74 -1.31
N PHE A 76 -14.00 -3.46 -0.05
CA PHE A 76 -14.18 -4.46 1.00
C PHE A 76 -15.08 -3.93 2.11
N VAL A 77 -15.61 -4.82 2.94
CA VAL A 77 -16.47 -4.46 4.08
C VAL A 77 -15.78 -4.87 5.38
N LEU A 78 -15.77 -3.97 6.36
CA LEU A 78 -15.41 -4.26 7.74
C LEU A 78 -16.68 -4.31 8.56
N THR A 79 -16.86 -5.35 9.39
CA THR A 79 -18.00 -5.47 10.31
C THR A 79 -17.53 -5.71 11.73
N LYS A 80 -18.43 -5.46 12.69
CA LYS A 80 -18.17 -5.64 14.13
C LYS A 80 -16.96 -4.83 14.63
N LEU A 81 -16.77 -3.64 14.08
CA LEU A 81 -15.62 -2.78 14.40
C LEU A 81 -15.55 -2.30 15.86
N ASN A 82 -16.67 -2.38 16.60
CA ASN A 82 -16.74 -2.08 18.04
C ASN A 82 -16.53 -3.31 18.94
N THR A 83 -15.98 -4.38 18.39
CA THR A 83 -15.73 -5.63 19.12
C THR A 83 -14.25 -5.96 19.11
N ASP A 84 -13.82 -6.82 20.03
CA ASP A 84 -12.43 -7.31 20.07
C ASP A 84 -12.08 -8.19 18.85
N THR A 85 -13.08 -8.63 18.08
CA THR A 85 -12.93 -9.49 16.91
C THR A 85 -13.63 -8.91 15.66
N PRO A 86 -13.12 -7.81 15.07
CA PRO A 86 -13.67 -7.31 13.81
C PRO A 86 -13.51 -8.31 12.66
N GLU A 87 -14.40 -8.21 11.68
CA GLU A 87 -14.49 -9.15 10.56
C GLU A 87 -14.34 -8.44 9.21
N PHE A 88 -13.68 -9.11 8.27
CA PHE A 88 -13.54 -8.67 6.88
C PHE A 88 -14.43 -9.49 5.95
N LEU A 89 -15.33 -8.81 5.24
CA LEU A 89 -16.29 -9.39 4.30
C LEU A 89 -16.06 -8.84 2.89
N ARG A 90 -16.10 -9.73 1.89
CA ARG A 90 -15.80 -9.41 0.48
C ARG A 90 -17.02 -9.35 -0.42
N ALA A 91 -18.02 -10.15 -0.11
CA ALA A 91 -19.27 -10.31 -0.82
C ALA A 91 -20.34 -10.69 0.20
N GLU A 92 -21.61 -10.45 -0.11
CA GLU A 92 -22.75 -10.71 0.78
C GLU A 92 -22.63 -12.07 1.50
N GLY A 93 -22.28 -12.02 2.78
CA GLY A 93 -22.28 -13.16 3.71
C GLY A 93 -21.02 -14.02 3.80
N GLN A 94 -19.95 -13.78 3.02
CA GLN A 94 -18.72 -14.60 3.11
C GLN A 94 -17.59 -13.90 3.87
N THR A 95 -17.23 -14.47 5.03
CA THR A 95 -16.13 -14.02 5.89
C THR A 95 -14.79 -14.57 5.40
N TRP A 96 -13.81 -13.68 5.21
CA TRP A 96 -12.46 -14.08 4.74
C TRP A 96 -11.44 -14.13 5.88
N GLY A 97 -11.59 -13.32 6.92
CA GLY A 97 -10.65 -13.27 8.04
C GLY A 97 -11.17 -12.49 9.24
N LYS A 98 -10.63 -12.82 10.41
CA LYS A 98 -10.82 -12.09 11.66
C LYS A 98 -9.61 -11.23 11.95
N TYR A 99 -9.85 -10.10 12.58
CA TYR A 99 -8.83 -9.16 12.99
C TYR A 99 -8.85 -9.00 14.51
N ASN A 100 -7.68 -8.74 15.07
CA ASN A 100 -7.51 -8.20 16.41
C ASN A 100 -7.39 -6.69 16.31
N GLN A 101 -8.13 -5.98 17.14
CA GLN A 101 -7.94 -4.54 17.32
C GLN A 101 -6.70 -4.31 18.19
N LYS A 102 -5.69 -3.60 17.67
CA LYS A 102 -4.38 -3.46 18.37
C LYS A 102 -3.99 -2.07 18.85
N TYR A 103 -4.68 -0.98 18.47
CA TYR A 103 -4.40 0.36 19.01
C TYR A 103 -5.63 1.27 18.95
N ASP A 104 -5.84 2.04 20.02
CA ASP A 104 -6.86 3.10 20.14
C ASP A 104 -6.22 4.40 20.70
N GLY A 105 -5.23 4.92 19.98
CA GLY A 105 -4.61 6.22 20.27
C GLY A 105 -5.08 7.28 19.27
N GLU A 106 -5.44 8.46 19.78
CA GLU A 106 -5.64 9.74 19.06
C GLU A 106 -6.28 9.62 17.66
N GLY A 107 -7.42 8.91 17.55
CA GLY A 107 -8.28 8.96 16.36
C GLY A 107 -8.07 7.86 15.31
N TYR A 108 -7.24 6.84 15.58
CA TYR A 108 -7.03 5.72 14.65
C TYR A 108 -7.35 4.35 15.27
N ILE A 109 -7.88 3.45 14.45
CA ILE A 109 -8.05 2.03 14.75
C ILE A 109 -7.04 1.26 13.92
N THR A 110 -6.24 0.43 14.57
CA THR A 110 -5.39 -0.54 13.86
C THR A 110 -5.98 -1.93 14.01
N LEU A 111 -6.26 -2.59 12.89
CA LEU A 111 -6.73 -3.97 12.81
C LEU A 111 -5.60 -4.83 12.27
N GLU A 112 -5.30 -5.95 12.93
CA GLU A 112 -4.30 -6.93 12.49
C GLU A 112 -4.95 -8.31 12.34
N MET A 113 -4.78 -8.95 11.18
CA MET A 113 -5.40 -10.25 10.91
C MET A 113 -4.86 -11.35 11.85
N GLU A 114 -5.73 -12.26 12.29
CA GLU A 114 -5.37 -13.37 13.20
C GLU A 114 -4.45 -14.43 12.57
N SER A 115 -4.33 -14.48 11.24
CA SER A 115 -3.55 -15.50 10.52
C SER A 115 -2.04 -15.25 10.57
N SER A 116 -1.23 -16.31 10.54
CA SER A 116 0.22 -16.27 10.78
C SER A 116 1.10 -16.26 9.52
N TRP A 117 0.56 -16.57 8.34
CA TRP A 117 1.31 -16.66 7.08
C TRP A 117 1.10 -15.44 6.16
N ASP A 118 -0.05 -14.78 6.31
CA ASP A 118 -0.34 -13.48 5.68
C ASP A 118 -0.47 -12.43 6.79
N SER A 119 0.33 -11.37 6.75
CA SER A 119 0.13 -10.21 7.61
C SER A 119 -0.76 -9.21 6.88
N ASP A 120 -1.94 -8.95 7.42
CA ASP A 120 -2.83 -7.89 6.92
C ASP A 120 -3.11 -6.91 8.05
N VAL A 121 -2.73 -5.66 7.82
CA VAL A 121 -2.85 -4.58 8.80
C VAL A 121 -3.62 -3.43 8.17
N ILE A 122 -4.66 -2.96 8.85
CA ILE A 122 -5.50 -1.84 8.41
C ILE A 122 -5.48 -0.76 9.49
N GLY A 123 -5.02 0.44 9.14
CA GLY A 123 -5.17 1.66 9.93
C GLY A 123 -6.33 2.49 9.40
N LEU A 124 -7.37 2.69 10.22
CA LEU A 124 -8.58 3.45 9.88
C LEU A 124 -8.66 4.70 10.77
N ASN A 125 -8.83 5.88 10.17
CA ASN A 125 -9.12 7.11 10.90
C ASN A 125 -10.62 7.18 11.27
N LYS A 126 -10.93 7.33 12.56
CA LYS A 126 -12.29 7.36 13.11
C LYS A 126 -13.09 8.61 12.74
N ASP A 127 -12.41 9.72 12.42
CA ASP A 127 -13.06 11.00 12.14
C ASP A 127 -13.35 11.20 10.65
N THR A 128 -12.54 10.60 9.78
CA THR A 128 -12.56 10.88 8.33
C THR A 128 -12.92 9.67 7.48
N GLY A 129 -12.94 8.48 8.07
CA GLY A 129 -13.12 7.20 7.37
C GLY A 129 -11.95 6.82 6.46
N THR A 130 -10.86 7.59 6.45
CA THR A 130 -9.71 7.29 5.59
C THR A 130 -8.93 6.12 6.14
N PHE A 131 -8.52 5.17 5.29
CA PHE A 131 -7.73 4.03 5.70
C PHE A 131 -6.43 3.89 4.91
N VAL A 132 -5.46 3.23 5.55
CA VAL A 132 -4.25 2.67 4.94
C VAL A 132 -4.22 1.19 5.30
N ARG A 133 -3.99 0.31 4.33
CA ARG A 133 -3.92 -1.13 4.52
C ARG A 133 -2.65 -1.69 3.92
N THR A 134 -1.98 -2.58 4.61
CA THR A 134 -0.80 -3.30 4.12
C THR A 134 -1.01 -4.80 4.26
N MET A 135 -0.92 -5.52 3.16
CA MET A 135 -0.96 -6.98 3.10
C MET A 135 0.41 -7.51 2.69
N GLN A 136 0.92 -8.52 3.38
CA GLN A 136 2.15 -9.22 3.00
C GLN A 136 1.95 -10.72 3.17
N GLY A 137 2.41 -11.50 2.19
CA GLY A 137 2.39 -12.96 2.28
C GLY A 137 3.78 -13.52 2.45
N ILE A 138 3.94 -14.38 3.46
CA ILE A 138 5.16 -15.12 3.75
C ILE A 138 4.84 -16.62 3.68
N GLU A 139 5.41 -17.30 2.70
CA GLU A 139 5.26 -18.74 2.53
C GLU A 139 6.61 -19.42 2.74
N GLY A 140 6.68 -20.38 3.67
CA GLY A 140 7.91 -21.13 3.96
C GLY A 140 9.08 -20.26 4.43
N GLY A 141 8.80 -19.14 5.12
CA GLY A 141 9.81 -18.18 5.59
C GLY A 141 10.37 -17.26 4.50
N LYS A 142 9.77 -17.27 3.29
CA LYS A 142 10.15 -16.40 2.18
C LYS A 142 9.06 -15.39 1.87
N PHE A 143 9.49 -14.16 1.60
CA PHE A 143 8.61 -13.09 1.12
C PHE A 143 8.05 -13.44 -0.25
N GLN A 144 6.72 -13.38 -0.39
CA GLN A 144 6.03 -13.67 -1.65
C GLN A 144 5.46 -12.40 -2.28
N TYR A 145 4.80 -11.56 -1.49
CA TYR A 145 4.20 -10.33 -1.99
C TYR A 145 4.05 -9.29 -0.89
N ALA A 146 3.96 -8.03 -1.31
CA ALA A 146 3.46 -6.93 -0.50
C ALA A 146 2.51 -6.09 -1.33
N ILE A 147 1.39 -5.72 -0.72
CA ILE A 147 0.40 -4.80 -1.26
C ILE A 147 0.20 -3.71 -0.22
N ALA A 148 0.17 -2.46 -0.67
CA ALA A 148 -0.28 -1.35 0.14
C ALA A 148 -1.46 -0.68 -0.56
N GLN A 149 -2.52 -0.40 0.20
CA GLN A 149 -3.74 0.23 -0.25
C GLN A 149 -4.04 1.45 0.60
N LYS A 150 -4.69 2.43 -0.01
CA LYS A 150 -5.36 3.51 0.72
C LYS A 150 -6.68 3.85 0.07
N GLY A 151 -7.58 4.40 0.86
CA GLY A 151 -8.95 4.63 0.46
C GLY A 151 -9.78 5.22 1.60
N TYR A 152 -11.09 5.20 1.45
CA TYR A 152 -12.03 5.71 2.43
C TYR A 152 -13.14 4.70 2.70
N CYS A 153 -13.77 4.80 3.86
CA CYS A 153 -14.95 4.00 4.21
C CYS A 153 -16.17 4.89 4.44
N GLU A 154 -17.35 4.30 4.25
CA GLU A 154 -18.69 4.88 4.45
C GLU A 154 -19.60 3.95 5.25
#